data_AF-A0A7S0NX68-F1
#
_entry.id   AF-A0A7S0NX68-F1
#
_cell.length_a   1.000
_cell.length_b   1.000
_cell.length_c   1.000
_cell.angle_alpha   90.00
_cell.angle_beta   90.00
_cell.angle_gamma   90.00
#
_symmetry.space_group_name_H-M   'P 1'
#
loop_
_entity.id
_entity.type
_entity.pdbx_description
1 polymer ?
#
loop_
_entity_poly.entity_id
_entity_poly.type
_entity_poly.pdbx_seq_one_letter_code
_entity_poly.pdbx_strand_id
1 'polypeptide(L)'
;AGAPVRRESGVLLRTDDGARPWTAAAARRARGILAPSVGGAELMVEAHGSEEALLRALVGVVHRYDADMLVGWDLRRASIGYLIERANALKMEPPLLRQLGRTPTHEGQNERSRDTWGESVATGIHLTGRVLLNLWRCAKSELKLCSYTLENVAA
;
A
#
# COMPACT_ATOMS: atom_id res chain seq x y z
N ALA A 1 10.33 11.69 27.28
CA ALA A 1 10.91 10.36 27.50
C ALA A 1 10.98 9.66 26.14
N GLY A 2 12.18 9.49 25.59
CA GLY A 2 12.38 9.08 24.19
C GLY A 2 12.38 7.56 24.04
N ALA A 3 11.69 7.07 23.00
CA ALA A 3 11.71 5.67 22.60
C ALA A 3 13.12 5.22 22.16
N PRO A 4 13.52 3.96 22.40
CA PRO A 4 14.87 3.50 22.12
C PRO A 4 15.08 3.27 20.62
N VAL A 5 15.98 4.06 20.01
CA VAL A 5 16.51 3.81 18.65
C VAL A 5 17.57 2.72 18.74
N ARG A 6 17.27 1.51 18.24
CA ARG A 6 18.28 0.43 18.12
C ARG A 6 19.00 0.54 16.78
N ARG A 7 20.34 0.45 16.83
CA ARG A 7 21.22 0.44 15.66
C ARG A 7 21.65 -1.00 15.36
N GLU A 8 21.14 -1.58 14.29
CA GLU A 8 21.75 -2.76 13.67
C GLU A 8 21.84 -2.47 12.16
N SER A 9 23.04 -2.55 11.59
CA SER A 9 23.28 -2.51 10.13
C SER A 9 22.89 -1.24 9.37
N GLY A 10 23.33 -0.04 9.81
CA GLY A 10 23.36 1.15 8.95
C GLY A 10 21.98 1.66 8.48
N VAL A 11 20.89 1.30 9.14
CA VAL A 11 19.55 1.83 8.84
C VAL A 11 18.99 2.42 10.12
N LEU A 12 18.57 3.69 10.07
CA LEU A 12 17.84 4.34 11.16
C LEU A 12 16.39 3.85 11.13
N LEU A 13 16.12 2.76 11.83
CA LEU A 13 14.76 2.24 12.03
C LEU A 13 14.11 3.03 13.17
N ARG A 14 13.09 3.82 12.86
CA ARG A 14 12.26 4.45 13.89
C ARG A 14 11.06 3.56 14.17
N THR A 15 11.09 2.88 15.31
CA THR A 15 9.97 2.09 15.84
C THR A 15 9.09 2.98 16.70
N ASP A 16 8.04 3.60 16.17
CA ASP A 16 7.07 4.32 16.99
C ASP A 16 5.63 3.99 16.58
N ASP A 17 4.86 3.47 17.54
CA ASP A 17 3.40 3.51 17.56
C ASP A 17 2.94 4.95 17.88
N GLY A 18 2.12 5.56 17.00
CA GLY A 18 1.27 6.71 17.39
C GLY A 18 1.49 8.04 16.64
N ALA A 19 0.57 8.30 15.70
CA ALA A 19 -0.19 9.56 15.54
C ALA A 19 0.52 10.92 15.73
N ARG A 20 1.64 11.19 15.04
CA ARG A 20 2.10 12.58 14.81
C ARG A 20 2.14 12.91 13.32
N PRO A 21 1.66 14.09 12.89
CA PRO A 21 1.81 14.52 11.50
C PRO A 21 3.31 14.74 11.21
N TRP A 22 3.77 14.06 10.17
CA TRP A 22 5.09 14.23 9.58
C TRP A 22 5.23 15.65 9.07
N THR A 23 6.01 16.47 9.77
CA THR A 23 6.48 17.76 9.27
C THR A 23 7.85 17.55 8.64
N ALA A 24 8.11 18.17 7.49
CA ALA A 24 9.41 18.12 6.80
C ALA A 24 10.59 18.52 7.71
N ALA A 25 10.32 19.30 8.77
CA ALA A 25 11.28 19.67 9.80
C ALA A 25 11.73 18.51 10.71
N ALA A 26 10.87 17.53 10.99
CA ALA A 26 11.22 16.37 11.81
C ALA A 26 12.15 15.39 11.07
N ALA A 27 11.96 15.25 9.76
CA ALA A 27 12.81 14.44 8.88
C ALA A 27 14.26 14.98 8.82
N ARG A 28 14.43 16.31 8.79
CA ARG A 28 15.75 16.97 8.75
C ARG A 28 16.63 16.72 9.97
N ARG A 29 16.06 16.32 11.11
CA ARG A 29 16.79 16.21 12.40
C ARG A 29 17.35 14.80 12.65
N ALA A 30 16.88 13.78 11.93
CA ALA A 30 17.39 12.43 12.00
C ALA A 30 18.57 12.24 11.01
N ARG A 31 19.66 13.00 11.20
CA ARG A 31 20.86 12.83 10.39
C ARG A 31 21.55 11.52 10.77
N GLY A 32 21.76 10.68 9.76
CA GLY A 32 22.71 9.57 9.85
C GLY A 32 22.41 8.42 8.90
N ILE A 33 22.06 8.71 7.64
CA ILE A 33 22.30 7.98 6.39
C ILE A 33 21.31 8.54 5.36
N LEU A 34 21.80 8.85 4.16
CA LEU A 34 20.96 9.34 3.07
C LEU A 34 19.78 8.39 2.92
N ALA A 35 18.56 8.90 3.04
CA ALA A 35 17.43 8.16 2.52
C ALA A 35 17.70 7.85 1.04
N PRO A 36 17.40 6.64 0.56
CA PRO A 36 17.55 6.34 -0.87
C PRO A 36 16.80 7.41 -1.65
N SER A 37 17.44 8.05 -2.63
CA SER A 37 16.80 9.05 -3.48
C SER A 37 16.55 8.44 -4.84
N VAL A 38 15.30 8.38 -5.27
CA VAL A 38 14.94 8.03 -6.66
C VAL A 38 14.62 9.34 -7.38
N GLY A 39 15.38 9.66 -8.44
CA GLY A 39 15.13 10.85 -9.25
C GLY A 39 15.23 12.20 -8.53
N GLY A 40 16.00 12.29 -7.44
CA GLY A 40 16.18 13.54 -6.67
C GLY A 40 15.15 13.82 -5.57
N ALA A 41 14.18 12.92 -5.37
CA ALA A 41 13.26 12.99 -4.22
C ALA A 41 13.87 12.29 -2.99
N GLU A 42 13.87 12.95 -1.83
CA GLU A 42 14.15 12.29 -0.54
C GLU A 42 13.03 11.28 -0.24
N LEU A 43 13.35 9.99 -0.15
CA LEU A 43 12.38 8.98 0.26
C LEU A 43 12.23 8.97 1.78
N MET A 44 11.02 8.71 2.25
CA MET A 44 10.76 8.48 3.67
C MET A 44 10.69 6.97 3.91
N VAL A 45 11.49 6.48 4.85
CA VAL A 45 11.51 5.06 5.23
C VAL A 45 11.01 4.93 6.66
N GLU A 46 9.95 4.14 6.84
CA GLU A 46 9.39 3.78 8.14
C GLU A 46 9.50 2.26 8.33
N ALA A 47 9.88 1.84 9.53
CA ALA A 47 10.10 0.44 9.84
C ALA A 47 9.19 0.00 10.99
N HIS A 48 8.56 -1.16 10.83
CA HIS A 48 7.61 -1.70 11.77
C HIS A 48 8.07 -3.07 12.26
N GLY A 49 7.82 -3.37 13.54
CA GLY A 49 8.24 -4.63 14.17
C GLY A 49 7.37 -5.84 13.83
N SER A 50 6.24 -5.64 13.14
CA SER A 50 5.34 -6.71 12.71
C SER A 50 4.68 -6.39 11.36
N GLU A 51 4.30 -7.44 10.62
CA GLU A 51 3.56 -7.31 9.36
C GLU A 51 2.19 -6.62 9.58
N GLU A 52 1.52 -6.91 10.70
CA GLU A 52 0.27 -6.23 11.06
C GLU A 52 0.45 -4.73 11.24
N ALA A 53 1.50 -4.29 11.97
CA ALA A 53 1.79 -2.88 12.16
C ALA A 53 2.11 -2.19 10.83
N LEU A 54 2.85 -2.86 9.93
CA LEU A 54 3.12 -2.39 8.58
C LEU A 54 1.83 -2.21 7.76
N LEU A 55 0.93 -3.18 7.79
CA LEU A 55 -0.34 -3.12 7.06
C LEU A 55 -1.25 -2.00 7.61
N ARG A 56 -1.28 -1.79 8.92
CA ARG A 56 -2.00 -0.66 9.54
C ARG A 56 -1.36 0.69 9.18
N ALA A 57 -0.03 0.77 9.10
CA ALA A 57 0.66 1.96 8.64
C ALA A 57 0.35 2.29 7.18
N LEU A 58 0.30 1.29 6.30
CA LEU A 58 -0.14 1.44 4.91
C LEU A 58 -1.55 2.06 4.82
N VAL A 59 -2.50 1.53 5.60
CA VAL A 59 -3.85 2.10 5.72
C VAL A 59 -3.79 3.57 6.16
N GLY A 60 -2.96 3.87 7.16
CA GLY A 60 -2.74 5.23 7.64
C GLY A 60 -2.24 6.18 6.54
N VAL A 61 -1.31 5.72 5.70
CA VAL A 61 -0.81 6.49 4.55
C VAL A 61 -1.92 6.77 3.54
N VAL A 62 -2.68 5.74 3.15
CA VAL A 62 -3.79 5.89 2.16
C VAL A 62 -4.84 6.88 2.64
N HIS A 63 -5.24 6.82 3.91
CA HIS A 63 -6.21 7.76 4.48
C HIS A 63 -5.66 9.17 4.61
N ARG A 64 -4.39 9.29 4.99
CA ARG A 64 -3.76 10.58 5.20
C ARG A 64 -3.67 11.42 3.92
N TYR A 65 -3.36 10.77 2.79
CA TYR A 65 -3.34 11.43 1.48
C TYR A 65 -4.69 11.41 0.78
N ASP A 66 -5.67 10.71 1.35
CA ASP A 66 -6.99 10.44 0.79
C ASP A 66 -6.98 10.10 -0.71
N ALA A 67 -6.13 9.14 -1.10
CA ALA A 67 -5.97 8.77 -2.52
C ALA A 67 -7.30 8.28 -3.14
N ASP A 68 -7.83 9.01 -4.13
CA ASP A 68 -9.06 8.61 -4.85
C ASP A 68 -8.86 7.32 -5.66
N MET A 69 -7.65 7.12 -6.18
CA MET A 69 -7.29 5.98 -7.01
C MET A 69 -6.07 5.25 -6.44
N LEU A 70 -6.14 3.91 -6.36
CA LEU A 70 -4.95 3.07 -6.17
C LEU A 70 -4.65 2.35 -7.47
N VAL A 71 -3.43 2.55 -7.94
CA VAL A 71 -2.94 2.00 -9.22
C VAL A 71 -1.84 1.00 -8.92
N GLY A 72 -1.84 -0.11 -9.63
CA GLY A 72 -0.77 -1.11 -9.54
C GLY A 72 -0.62 -1.86 -10.84
N TRP A 73 0.58 -2.37 -11.10
CA TRP A 73 0.85 -3.17 -12.29
C TRP A 73 -0.08 -4.38 -12.35
N ASP A 74 -0.01 -5.26 -11.35
CA ASP A 74 -0.98 -6.33 -11.12
C ASP A 74 -1.55 -6.24 -9.70
N LEU A 75 -2.72 -5.61 -9.58
CA LEU A 75 -3.40 -5.40 -8.30
C LEU A 75 -3.84 -6.69 -7.61
N ARG A 76 -4.13 -7.76 -8.35
CA ARG A 76 -4.71 -8.97 -7.77
C ARG A 76 -3.64 -9.91 -7.22
N ARG A 77 -2.64 -10.28 -8.04
CA ARG A 77 -1.69 -11.34 -7.67
C ARG A 77 -0.48 -10.84 -6.87
N ALA A 78 -0.02 -9.61 -7.11
CA ALA A 78 1.28 -9.15 -6.64
C ALA A 78 1.23 -7.81 -5.86
N SER A 79 0.05 -7.32 -5.51
CA SER A 79 -0.13 -6.03 -4.84
C SER A 79 -1.27 -6.09 -3.82
N ILE A 80 -2.28 -5.22 -3.90
CA ILE A 80 -3.38 -5.12 -2.92
C ILE A 80 -4.05 -6.48 -2.63
N GLY A 81 -4.29 -7.32 -3.63
CA GLY A 81 -4.88 -8.65 -3.43
C GLY A 81 -4.01 -9.55 -2.55
N TYR A 82 -2.69 -9.54 -2.76
CA TYR A 82 -1.74 -10.24 -1.88
C TYR A 82 -1.84 -9.69 -0.45
N LEU A 83 -1.82 -8.37 -0.27
CA LEU A 83 -1.90 -7.75 1.07
C LEU A 83 -3.20 -8.13 1.80
N ILE A 84 -4.32 -8.23 1.08
CA ILE A 84 -5.60 -8.69 1.63
C ILE A 84 -5.50 -10.15 2.09
N GLU A 85 -4.96 -11.04 1.25
CA GLU A 85 -4.76 -12.44 1.61
C GLU A 85 -3.85 -12.59 2.83
N ARG A 86 -2.79 -11.80 2.93
CA ARG A 86 -1.88 -11.77 4.08
C ARG A 86 -2.57 -11.26 5.35
N ALA A 87 -3.32 -10.17 5.26
CA ALA A 87 -4.08 -9.64 6.41
C ALA A 87 -5.11 -10.66 6.94
N ASN A 88 -5.75 -11.40 6.03
CA ASN A 88 -6.67 -12.48 6.40
C ASN A 88 -5.93 -13.64 7.09
N ALA A 89 -4.74 -14.01 6.62
CA ALA A 89 -3.91 -15.03 7.26
C ALA A 89 -3.45 -14.61 8.67
N LEU A 90 -3.19 -13.32 8.87
CA LEU A 90 -2.89 -12.70 10.18
C LEU A 90 -4.14 -12.51 11.06
N LYS A 91 -5.34 -12.79 10.55
CA LYS A 91 -6.64 -12.61 11.24
C LYS A 91 -6.85 -11.17 11.73
N MET A 92 -6.45 -10.21 10.91
CA MET A 92 -6.63 -8.79 11.23
C MET A 92 -8.10 -8.41 11.24
N GLU A 93 -8.54 -7.77 12.33
CA GLU A 93 -9.87 -7.20 12.47
C GLU A 93 -9.80 -5.67 12.66
N PRO A 94 -10.67 -4.89 12.00
CA PRO A 94 -11.54 -5.28 10.87
C PRO A 94 -10.73 -5.69 9.61
N PRO A 95 -11.33 -6.33 8.59
CA PRO A 95 -10.60 -6.75 7.39
C PRO A 95 -9.86 -5.60 6.69
N LEU A 96 -8.66 -5.87 6.15
CA LEU A 96 -7.80 -4.84 5.53
C LEU A 96 -8.50 -4.08 4.41
N LEU A 97 -9.30 -4.77 3.60
CA LEU A 97 -10.06 -4.15 2.51
C LEU A 97 -11.03 -3.07 3.05
N ARG A 98 -11.70 -3.36 4.17
CA ARG A 98 -12.59 -2.43 4.84
C ARG A 98 -11.82 -1.25 5.44
N GLN A 99 -10.65 -1.53 6.01
CA GLN A 99 -9.75 -0.50 6.51
C GLN A 99 -9.25 0.44 5.41
N LEU A 100 -8.99 -0.06 4.19
CA LEU A 100 -8.53 0.76 3.06
C LEU A 100 -9.65 1.62 2.42
N GLY A 101 -10.90 1.19 2.52
CA GLY A 101 -12.06 1.94 2.03
C GLY A 101 -12.35 3.19 2.87
N ARG A 102 -13.13 4.13 2.31
CA ARG A 102 -13.55 5.36 3.03
C ARG A 102 -14.61 5.12 4.11
N THR A 103 -15.23 3.93 4.10
CA THR A 103 -16.34 3.59 4.99
C THR A 103 -16.01 2.31 5.78
N PRO A 104 -15.22 2.42 6.86
CA PRO A 104 -14.74 1.25 7.59
C PRO A 104 -15.80 0.57 8.48
N THR A 105 -16.94 1.23 8.69
CA THR A 105 -18.05 0.74 9.54
C THR A 105 -19.06 -0.11 8.78
N HIS A 106 -19.07 -0.03 7.45
CA HIS A 106 -20.04 -0.76 6.62
C HIS A 106 -19.33 -1.86 5.85
N GLU A 107 -19.98 -3.02 5.74
CA GLU A 107 -19.47 -4.12 4.96
C GLU A 107 -19.35 -3.73 3.48
N GLY A 108 -18.19 -4.02 2.89
CA GLY A 108 -17.91 -3.75 1.48
C GLY A 108 -18.58 -4.77 0.56
N GLN A 109 -18.69 -4.43 -0.73
CA GLN A 109 -19.31 -5.31 -1.73
C GLN A 109 -18.61 -6.69 -1.82
N ASN A 110 -17.27 -6.72 -1.71
CA ASN A 110 -16.50 -7.96 -1.71
C ASN A 110 -16.77 -8.86 -0.48
N GLU A 111 -17.22 -8.28 0.64
CA GLU A 111 -17.52 -9.05 1.85
C GLU A 111 -18.92 -9.65 1.80
N ARG A 112 -19.84 -8.99 1.07
CA ARG A 112 -21.22 -9.46 0.87
C ARG A 112 -21.33 -10.52 -0.22
N SER A 113 -20.51 -10.45 -1.26
CA SER A 113 -20.51 -11.41 -2.37
C SER A 113 -19.15 -11.47 -3.04
N ARG A 114 -18.65 -12.68 -3.29
CA ARG A 114 -17.47 -12.87 -4.16
C ARG A 114 -17.90 -12.64 -5.60
N ASP A 115 -17.43 -11.57 -6.20
CA ASP A 115 -17.70 -11.25 -7.61
C ASP A 115 -16.79 -12.05 -8.55
N THR A 116 -17.18 -13.29 -8.81
CA THR A 116 -16.49 -14.20 -9.75
C THR A 116 -16.43 -13.62 -11.18
N TRP A 117 -17.39 -12.76 -11.58
CA TRP A 117 -17.40 -12.14 -12.91
C TRP A 117 -16.41 -10.97 -13.00
N GLY A 118 -16.40 -10.09 -12.00
CA GLY A 118 -15.46 -8.98 -11.87
C GLY A 118 -13.99 -9.42 -11.79
N GLU A 119 -13.71 -10.63 -11.29
CA GLU A 119 -12.37 -11.22 -11.30
C GLU A 119 -11.81 -11.44 -12.72
N SER A 120 -12.69 -11.80 -13.67
CA SER A 120 -12.32 -12.11 -15.06
C SER A 120 -12.15 -10.84 -15.91
N VAL A 121 -13.01 -9.83 -15.72
CA VAL A 121 -13.07 -8.63 -16.57
C VAL A 121 -12.31 -7.44 -15.97
N ALA A 122 -12.17 -7.35 -14.64
CA ALA A 122 -11.49 -6.26 -13.94
C ALA A 122 -10.56 -6.77 -12.83
N THR A 123 -10.37 -6.01 -11.75
CA THR A 123 -9.56 -6.41 -10.59
C THR A 123 -10.22 -7.49 -9.73
N GLY A 124 -11.55 -7.61 -9.76
CA GLY A 124 -12.34 -8.44 -8.84
C GLY A 124 -12.29 -7.98 -7.38
N ILE A 125 -11.67 -6.82 -7.11
CA ILE A 125 -11.52 -6.24 -5.79
C ILE A 125 -12.18 -4.87 -5.81
N HIS A 126 -13.21 -4.68 -5.00
CA HIS A 126 -13.86 -3.39 -4.76
C HIS A 126 -13.44 -2.76 -3.43
N LEU A 127 -12.98 -1.50 -3.48
CA LEU A 127 -12.78 -0.64 -2.31
C LEU A 127 -13.90 0.40 -2.25
N THR A 128 -14.62 0.46 -1.13
CA THR A 128 -15.69 1.44 -0.96
C THR A 128 -15.13 2.86 -0.98
N GLY A 129 -15.60 3.68 -1.94
CA GLY A 129 -15.20 5.08 -2.06
C GLY A 129 -13.83 5.32 -2.70
N ARG A 130 -13.16 4.30 -3.25
CA ARG A 130 -11.89 4.44 -3.98
C ARG A 130 -11.90 3.60 -5.26
N VAL A 131 -11.21 4.06 -6.30
CA VAL A 131 -11.10 3.33 -7.58
C VAL A 131 -9.80 2.51 -7.60
N LEU A 132 -9.90 1.24 -7.99
CA LEU A 132 -8.74 0.38 -8.23
C LEU A 132 -8.47 0.27 -9.73
N LEU A 133 -7.25 0.61 -10.15
CA LEU A 133 -6.84 0.55 -11.56
C LEU A 133 -5.72 -0.47 -11.77
N ASN A 134 -5.99 -1.52 -12.53
CA ASN A 134 -5.01 -2.54 -12.89
C ASN A 134 -4.30 -2.16 -14.20
N LEU A 135 -3.04 -1.76 -14.09
CA LEU A 135 -2.33 -1.13 -15.20
C LEU A 135 -1.98 -2.10 -16.33
N TRP A 136 -1.66 -3.37 -16.05
CA TRP A 136 -1.37 -4.33 -17.13
C TRP A 136 -2.61 -4.56 -18.01
N ARG A 137 -3.82 -4.49 -17.43
CA ARG A 137 -5.07 -4.57 -18.20
C ARG A 137 -5.28 -3.34 -19.07
N CYS A 138 -5.01 -2.14 -18.55
CA CYS A 138 -5.04 -0.90 -19.32
C CYS A 138 -4.03 -0.95 -20.49
N ALA A 139 -2.79 -1.37 -20.22
CA ALA A 139 -1.77 -1.54 -21.23
C ALA A 139 -2.20 -2.56 -22.30
N LYS A 140 -2.84 -3.66 -21.91
CA LYS A 140 -3.36 -4.68 -22.82
C LYS A 140 -4.52 -4.20 -23.69
N SER A 141 -5.36 -3.29 -23.19
CA SER A 141 -6.47 -2.74 -23.98
C SER A 141 -6.02 -1.67 -24.98
N GLU A 142 -4.96 -0.92 -24.65
CA GLU A 142 -4.53 0.22 -25.45
C GLU A 142 -3.38 -0.11 -26.41
N LEU A 143 -2.43 -0.95 -25.97
CA LEU A 143 -1.21 -1.25 -26.72
C LEU A 143 -1.32 -2.63 -27.36
N LYS A 144 -0.71 -2.79 -28.54
CA LYS A 144 -0.58 -4.08 -29.24
C LYS A 144 0.88 -4.54 -29.17
N LEU A 145 1.25 -5.15 -28.05
CA LEU A 145 2.61 -5.60 -27.78
C LEU A 145 2.72 -7.13 -27.86
N CYS A 146 3.94 -7.62 -28.10
CA CYS A 146 4.26 -9.05 -28.08
C CYS A 146 4.29 -9.62 -26.65
N SER A 147 4.55 -8.79 -25.64
CA SER A 147 4.57 -9.15 -24.23
C SER A 147 4.03 -8.00 -23.38
N TYR A 148 3.35 -8.33 -22.28
CA TYR A 148 2.83 -7.36 -21.29
C TYR A 148 3.46 -7.60 -19.92
N THR A 149 4.77 -7.81 -19.89
CA THR A 149 5.54 -7.70 -18.63
C THR A 149 5.83 -6.23 -18.34
N LEU A 150 6.02 -5.87 -17.07
CA LEU A 150 6.22 -4.47 -16.66
C LEU A 150 7.43 -3.86 -17.38
N GLU A 151 8.51 -4.62 -17.46
CA GLU A 151 9.78 -4.24 -18.08
C GLU A 151 9.60 -3.98 -19.58
N ASN A 152 8.76 -4.77 -20.26
CA ASN A 152 8.54 -4.62 -21.70
C ASN A 152 7.60 -3.45 -22.03
N VAL A 153 6.70 -3.07 -21.13
CA VAL A 153 5.81 -1.91 -21.31
C VAL A 153 6.49 -0.60 -20.91
N ALA A 154 7.42 -0.64 -19.96
CA ALA A 154 8.17 0.53 -19.50
C ALA A 154 9.39 0.88 -20.39
N ALA A 155 9.90 -0.09 -21.17
CA ALA A 155 11.01 0.08 -22.10
C ALA A 155 10.60 0.90 -23.34
#